data_AF-A0A7V2ZI51-F1
#
_entry.id   AF-A0A7V2ZI51-F1
#
_cell.length_a   1.000
_cell.length_b   1.000
_cell.length_c   1.000
_cell.angle_alpha   90.00
_cell.angle_beta   90.00
_cell.angle_gamma   90.00
#
_symmetry.space_group_name_H-M   'P 1'
#
loop_
_entity.id
_entity.type
_entity.pdbx_description
1 polymer ?
#
loop_
_entity_poly.entity_id
_entity_poly.type
_entity_poly.pdbx_seq_one_letter_code
_entity_poly.pdbx_strand_id
1 'polypeptide(L)'
;MNSDAVMTRLFEKLNDLKAIFMYSEKLIPVIQSLIDFMRDTIPLLENINHSITDSAAKIPKVTHQINNVTNATELATNEILDLIDKVLNETNNSESMLERLLELEKEKAELIREVALESNSPKAVELLQKYDERYDNSARIEVLLGVVKNIKEYANSITISLQVQDITSQQLAAVNHLIDSVQKKLGSLINDLEKTQLKQGDELNIPFEESMTFDPNARYQNGHSSQKVVDDVLTGKLNSSTQEEIDKLFKK
;
A
#
# COMPACT_ATOMS: atom_id res chain seq x y z
N MET A 1 -9.87 56.26 82.30
CA MET A 1 -9.49 55.33 81.21
C MET A 1 -10.46 55.54 80.06
N ASN A 2 -9.91 55.68 78.86
CA ASN A 2 -10.49 56.41 77.73
C ASN A 2 -11.47 55.52 76.92
N SER A 3 -12.74 55.51 77.31
CA SER A 3 -13.80 54.67 76.69
C SER A 3 -13.95 54.92 75.19
N ASP A 4 -13.74 56.17 74.75
CA ASP A 4 -13.85 56.56 73.34
C ASP A 4 -12.75 55.95 72.47
N ALA A 5 -11.52 55.82 72.99
CA ALA A 5 -10.42 55.21 72.24
C ALA A 5 -10.62 53.70 72.03
N VAL A 6 -11.26 53.02 72.98
CA VAL A 6 -11.60 51.59 72.87
C VAL A 6 -12.73 51.38 71.86
N MET A 7 -13.76 52.23 71.88
CA MET A 7 -14.86 52.18 70.93
C MET A 7 -14.40 52.46 69.49
N THR A 8 -13.53 53.44 69.28
CA THR A 8 -12.98 53.74 67.94
C THR A 8 -12.19 52.56 67.38
N ARG A 9 -11.37 51.89 68.20
CA ARG A 9 -10.60 50.72 67.78
C ARG A 9 -11.48 49.50 67.49
N LEU A 10 -12.59 49.36 68.23
CA LEU A 10 -13.60 48.33 67.96
C LEU A 10 -14.33 48.59 66.63
N PHE A 11 -14.66 49.85 66.34
CA PHE A 11 -15.23 50.26 65.05
C PHE A 11 -14.27 50.07 63.88
N GLU A 12 -12.97 50.35 64.05
CA GLU A 12 -11.95 50.02 63.04
C GLU A 12 -11.88 48.52 62.77
N LYS A 13 -11.88 47.68 63.81
CA LYS A 13 -11.89 46.22 63.67
C LYS A 13 -13.17 45.68 63.03
N LEU A 14 -14.32 46.30 63.31
CA LEU A 14 -15.59 45.98 62.65
C LEU A 14 -15.58 46.41 61.17
N ASN A 15 -14.94 47.53 60.84
CA ASN A 15 -14.74 47.97 59.46
C ASN A 15 -13.77 47.04 58.70
N ASP A 16 -12.69 46.58 59.34
CA ASP A 16 -11.79 45.56 58.79
C ASP A 16 -12.57 44.26 58.50
N LEU A 17 -13.43 43.82 59.43
CA LEU A 17 -14.27 42.63 59.26
C LEU A 17 -15.28 42.83 58.11
N LYS A 18 -15.92 44.01 58.03
CA LYS A 18 -16.82 44.37 56.92
C LYS A 18 -16.09 44.35 55.57
N ALA A 19 -14.84 44.83 55.53
CA ALA A 19 -14.03 44.76 54.32
C ALA A 19 -13.78 43.31 53.90
N ILE A 20 -13.43 42.41 54.84
CA ILE A 20 -13.29 40.97 54.57
C ILE A 20 -14.59 40.38 54.01
N PHE A 21 -15.75 40.73 54.58
CA PHE A 21 -17.04 40.29 54.06
C PHE A 21 -17.31 40.80 52.64
N MET A 22 -17.01 42.06 52.35
CA MET A 22 -17.12 42.63 50.99
C MET A 22 -16.16 41.98 49.99
N TYR A 23 -14.97 41.54 50.42
CA TYR A 23 -14.06 40.75 49.58
C TYR A 23 -14.59 39.33 49.37
N SER A 24 -15.15 38.69 50.39
CA SER A 24 -15.76 37.35 50.26
C SER A 24 -16.98 37.35 49.33
N GLU A 25 -17.79 38.42 49.36
CA GLU A 25 -18.92 38.62 48.45
C GLU A 25 -18.46 38.70 46.98
N LYS A 26 -17.26 39.25 46.73
CA LYS A 26 -16.64 39.28 45.40
C LYS A 26 -15.97 37.97 44.99
N LEU A 27 -15.57 37.13 45.96
CA LEU A 27 -14.95 35.82 45.69
C LEU A 27 -15.98 34.73 45.39
N ILE A 28 -17.18 34.82 45.97
CA ILE A 28 -18.27 33.84 45.74
C ILE A 28 -18.58 33.65 44.24
N PRO A 29 -18.78 34.71 43.44
CA PRO A 29 -19.02 34.58 42.00
C PRO A 29 -17.87 33.88 41.25
N VAL A 30 -16.62 34.13 41.66
CA VAL A 30 -15.42 33.53 41.03
C VAL A 30 -15.36 32.03 41.34
N ILE A 31 -15.63 31.64 42.58
CA ILE A 31 -15.71 30.23 42.99
C ILE A 31 -16.87 29.55 42.26
N GLN A 32 -18.02 30.21 42.14
CA GLN A 32 -19.17 29.69 41.40
C GLN A 32 -18.84 29.47 39.92
N SER A 33 -18.20 30.43 39.26
CA SER A 33 -17.74 30.28 37.87
C SER A 33 -16.70 29.16 37.72
N LEU A 34 -15.83 28.95 38.72
CA LEU A 34 -14.89 27.82 38.71
C LEU A 34 -15.60 26.48 38.88
N ILE A 35 -16.61 26.40 39.74
CA ILE A 35 -17.44 25.21 39.93
C ILE A 35 -18.22 24.90 38.66
N ASP A 36 -18.84 25.90 38.04
CA ASP A 36 -19.59 25.74 36.78
C ASP A 36 -18.63 25.31 35.65
N PHE A 37 -17.43 25.90 35.58
CA PHE A 37 -16.40 25.48 34.63
C PHE A 37 -15.95 24.03 34.85
N MET A 38 -15.70 23.60 36.09
CA MET A 38 -15.35 22.20 36.38
C MET A 38 -16.51 21.25 36.05
N ARG A 39 -17.75 21.66 36.34
CA ARG A 39 -18.97 20.89 36.05
C ARG A 39 -19.13 20.63 34.54
N ASP A 40 -18.68 21.55 33.70
CA ASP A 40 -18.74 21.39 32.24
C ASP A 40 -17.48 20.69 31.66
N THR A 41 -16.31 20.96 32.23
CA THR A 41 -15.01 20.48 31.68
C THR A 41 -14.71 19.03 32.05
N ILE A 42 -15.05 18.60 33.27
CA ILE A 42 -14.79 17.22 33.73
C ILE A 42 -15.54 16.19 32.85
N PRO A 43 -16.86 16.33 32.60
CA PRO A 43 -17.57 15.39 31.73
C PRO A 43 -17.02 15.37 30.28
N LEU A 44 -16.52 16.51 29.79
CA LEU A 44 -15.95 16.59 28.45
C LEU A 44 -14.63 15.83 28.36
N LEU A 45 -13.76 15.94 29.37
CA LEU A 45 -12.54 15.14 29.49
C LEU A 45 -12.85 13.64 29.60
N GLU A 46 -13.89 13.26 30.36
CA GLU A 46 -14.30 11.88 30.53
C GLU A 46 -14.84 11.28 29.23
N ASN A 47 -15.64 12.04 28.46
CA ASN A 47 -16.09 11.65 27.13
C ASN A 47 -14.93 11.48 26.13
N ILE A 48 -13.94 12.37 26.16
CA ILE A 48 -12.73 12.25 25.32
C ILE A 48 -11.95 10.99 25.71
N ASN A 49 -11.74 10.75 27.01
CA ASN A 49 -11.02 9.57 27.49
C ASN A 49 -11.72 8.27 27.05
N HIS A 50 -13.05 8.22 27.19
CA HIS A 50 -13.84 7.07 26.74
C HIS A 50 -13.75 6.88 25.23
N SER A 51 -13.88 7.96 24.44
CA SER A 51 -13.79 7.92 22.97
C SER A 51 -12.42 7.47 22.47
N ILE A 52 -11.33 7.90 23.13
CA ILE A 52 -9.98 7.47 22.80
C ILE A 52 -9.78 6.00 23.17
N THR A 53 -10.24 5.58 24.35
CA THR A 53 -10.14 4.19 24.82
C THR A 53 -10.88 3.22 23.88
N ASP A 54 -12.10 3.57 23.50
CA ASP A 54 -12.90 2.81 22.54
C ASP A 54 -12.23 2.71 21.16
N SER A 55 -11.62 3.80 20.69
CA SER A 55 -10.89 3.84 19.42
C SER A 55 -9.63 2.99 19.47
N ALA A 56 -8.85 3.09 20.55
CA ALA A 56 -7.66 2.28 20.79
C ALA A 56 -7.97 0.78 20.86
N ALA A 57 -9.15 0.41 21.37
CA ALA A 57 -9.61 -0.98 21.40
C ALA A 57 -10.04 -1.53 20.03
N LYS A 58 -10.52 -0.67 19.12
CA LYS A 58 -10.97 -1.08 17.77
C LYS A 58 -9.83 -1.15 16.75
N ILE A 59 -8.82 -0.30 16.90
CA ILE A 59 -7.65 -0.23 16.01
C ILE A 59 -7.00 -1.60 15.75
N PRO A 60 -6.66 -2.43 16.76
CA PRO A 60 -6.03 -3.73 16.54
C PRO A 60 -6.85 -4.68 15.67
N LYS A 61 -8.19 -4.62 15.80
CA LYS A 61 -9.11 -5.44 14.98
C LYS A 61 -9.03 -5.03 13.51
N VAL A 62 -8.97 -3.72 13.24
CA VAL A 62 -8.83 -3.18 11.88
C VAL A 62 -7.49 -3.57 11.29
N THR A 63 -6.39 -3.41 12.03
CA THR A 63 -5.04 -3.83 11.59
C THR A 63 -5.00 -5.32 11.26
N HIS A 64 -5.57 -6.17 12.12
CA HIS A 64 -5.63 -7.61 11.85
C HIS A 64 -6.49 -7.93 10.63
N GLN A 65 -7.62 -7.24 10.45
CA GLN A 65 -8.49 -7.42 9.30
C GLN A 65 -7.81 -6.97 7.99
N ILE A 66 -7.05 -5.87 8.01
CA ILE A 66 -6.23 -5.44 6.87
C ILE A 66 -5.21 -6.53 6.52
N ASN A 67 -4.45 -7.05 7.48
CA ASN A 67 -3.48 -8.12 7.24
C ASN A 67 -4.13 -9.37 6.64
N ASN A 68 -5.31 -9.77 7.14
CA ASN A 68 -6.04 -10.92 6.62
C ASN A 68 -6.50 -10.69 5.17
N VAL A 69 -7.00 -9.49 4.86
CA VAL A 69 -7.36 -9.13 3.48
C VAL A 69 -6.13 -9.12 2.59
N THR A 70 -5.01 -8.51 3.02
CA THR A 70 -3.74 -8.51 2.28
C THR A 70 -3.28 -9.93 1.95
N ASN A 71 -3.22 -10.82 2.95
CA ASN A 71 -2.82 -12.21 2.75
C ASN A 71 -3.76 -12.96 1.80
N ALA A 72 -5.09 -12.77 1.96
CA ALA A 72 -6.07 -13.39 1.08
C ALA A 72 -5.95 -12.88 -0.37
N THR A 73 -5.65 -11.59 -0.54
CA THR A 73 -5.42 -11.01 -1.86
C THR A 73 -4.12 -11.49 -2.50
N GLU A 74 -3.05 -11.66 -1.73
CA GLU A 74 -1.79 -12.25 -2.22
C GLU A 74 -2.00 -13.70 -2.67
N LEU A 75 -2.71 -14.50 -1.87
CA LEU A 75 -3.03 -15.89 -2.22
C LEU A 75 -3.89 -15.98 -3.49
N ALA A 76 -4.94 -15.17 -3.59
CA ALA A 76 -5.78 -15.11 -4.79
C ALA A 76 -4.98 -14.67 -6.03
N THR A 77 -4.04 -13.75 -5.88
CA THR A 77 -3.19 -13.30 -6.99
C THR A 77 -2.23 -14.38 -7.44
N ASN A 78 -1.63 -15.14 -6.52
CA ASN A 78 -0.82 -16.31 -6.88
C ASN A 78 -1.66 -17.35 -7.61
N GLU A 79 -2.88 -17.64 -7.15
CA GLU A 79 -3.79 -18.56 -7.87
C GLU A 79 -4.15 -18.06 -9.27
N ILE A 80 -4.36 -16.75 -9.45
CA ILE A 80 -4.59 -16.15 -10.77
C ILE A 80 -3.35 -16.30 -11.65
N LEU A 81 -2.14 -16.06 -11.13
CA LEU A 81 -0.90 -16.21 -11.89
C LEU A 81 -0.68 -17.67 -12.33
N ASP A 82 -0.93 -18.63 -11.45
CA ASP A 82 -0.87 -20.06 -11.80
C ASP A 82 -1.86 -20.43 -12.92
N LEU A 83 -3.06 -19.83 -12.92
CA LEU A 83 -4.04 -20.03 -13.98
C LEU A 83 -3.60 -19.35 -15.28
N ILE A 84 -2.98 -18.17 -15.22
CA ILE A 84 -2.42 -17.47 -16.38
C ILE A 84 -1.28 -18.28 -17.01
N ASP A 85 -0.40 -18.88 -16.21
CA ASP A 85 0.67 -19.75 -16.70
C ASP A 85 0.11 -20.96 -17.46
N LYS A 86 -0.96 -21.58 -16.94
CA LYS A 86 -1.67 -22.65 -17.65
C LYS A 86 -2.27 -22.15 -18.95
N VAL A 87 -2.91 -20.97 -18.96
CA VAL A 87 -3.46 -20.36 -20.18
C VAL A 87 -2.35 -20.11 -21.20
N LEU A 88 -1.21 -19.57 -20.79
CA LEU A 88 -0.06 -19.32 -21.67
C LEU A 88 0.47 -20.63 -22.27
N ASN A 89 0.58 -21.68 -21.46
CA ASN A 89 1.04 -22.98 -21.93
C ASN A 89 0.07 -23.60 -22.97
N GLU A 90 -1.23 -23.63 -22.67
CA GLU A 90 -2.25 -24.12 -23.61
C GLU A 90 -2.33 -23.26 -24.88
N THR A 91 -2.13 -21.95 -24.75
CA THR A 91 -2.10 -21.01 -25.88
C THR A 91 -0.88 -21.26 -26.76
N ASN A 92 0.31 -21.50 -26.18
CA ASN A 92 1.51 -21.85 -26.94
C ASN A 92 1.35 -23.20 -27.67
N ASN A 93 0.74 -24.19 -27.02
CA ASN A 93 0.44 -25.48 -27.65
C ASN A 93 -0.53 -25.31 -28.83
N SER A 94 -1.57 -24.49 -28.64
CA SER A 94 -2.55 -24.17 -29.69
C SER A 94 -1.91 -23.41 -30.85
N GLU A 95 -1.03 -22.45 -30.56
CA GLU A 95 -0.24 -21.70 -31.55
C GLU A 95 0.58 -22.67 -32.41
N SER A 96 1.37 -23.56 -31.78
CA SER A 96 2.19 -24.55 -32.48
C SER A 96 1.35 -25.52 -33.33
N MET A 97 0.20 -25.97 -32.82
CA MET A 97 -0.70 -26.86 -33.57
C MET A 97 -1.31 -26.15 -34.78
N LEU A 98 -1.71 -24.87 -34.65
CA LEU A 98 -2.21 -24.07 -35.75
C LEU A 98 -1.13 -23.75 -36.78
N GLU A 99 0.10 -23.45 -36.36
CA GLU A 99 1.25 -23.27 -37.25
C GLU A 99 1.51 -24.54 -38.07
N ARG A 100 1.49 -25.72 -37.43
CA ARG A 100 1.65 -26.98 -38.15
C ARG A 100 0.49 -27.26 -39.11
N LEU A 101 -0.74 -26.94 -38.74
CA LEU A 101 -1.90 -27.07 -39.62
C LEU A 101 -1.81 -26.14 -40.84
N LEU A 102 -1.33 -24.91 -40.63
CA LEU A 102 -1.09 -23.97 -41.73
C LEU A 102 -0.05 -24.51 -42.71
N GLU A 103 1.05 -25.05 -42.19
CA GLU A 103 2.10 -25.66 -43.02
C GLU A 103 1.56 -26.85 -43.83
N LEU A 104 0.82 -27.75 -43.17
CA LEU A 104 0.18 -28.89 -43.84
C LEU A 104 -0.82 -28.47 -44.92
N GLU A 105 -1.57 -27.39 -44.69
CA GLU A 105 -2.52 -26.89 -45.69
C GLU A 105 -1.79 -26.29 -46.91
N LYS A 106 -0.65 -25.63 -46.69
CA LYS A 106 0.23 -25.14 -47.77
C LYS A 106 0.86 -26.29 -48.55
N GLU A 107 1.46 -27.26 -47.87
CA GLU A 107 2.03 -28.48 -48.48
C GLU A 107 0.95 -29.20 -49.33
N LYS A 108 -0.27 -29.33 -48.80
CA LYS A 108 -1.40 -29.95 -49.51
C LYS A 108 -1.80 -29.16 -50.76
N ALA A 109 -1.86 -27.82 -50.68
CA ALA A 109 -2.17 -26.97 -51.81
C ALA A 109 -1.12 -27.07 -52.92
N GLU A 110 0.17 -27.16 -52.57
CA GLU A 110 1.27 -27.36 -53.52
C GLU A 110 1.19 -28.72 -54.22
N LEU A 111 0.99 -29.81 -53.47
CA LEU A 111 0.84 -31.15 -54.05
C LEU A 111 -0.35 -31.24 -55.02
N ILE A 112 -1.49 -30.63 -54.66
CA ILE A 112 -2.67 -30.60 -55.53
C ILE A 112 -2.37 -29.82 -56.82
N ARG A 113 -1.61 -28.71 -56.74
CA ARG A 113 -1.14 -27.96 -57.92
C ARG A 113 -0.21 -28.77 -58.80
N GLU A 114 0.75 -29.47 -58.22
CA GLU A 114 1.70 -30.30 -58.97
C GLU A 114 0.96 -31.42 -59.74
N VAL A 115 0.05 -32.14 -59.09
CA VAL A 115 -0.76 -33.19 -59.74
C VAL A 115 -1.63 -32.65 -60.88
N ALA A 116 -2.21 -31.47 -60.72
CA ALA A 116 -3.02 -30.87 -61.77
C ALA A 116 -2.19 -30.41 -62.99
N LEU A 117 -0.97 -29.92 -62.76
CA LEU A 117 -0.03 -29.52 -63.81
C LEU A 117 0.50 -30.74 -64.56
N GLU A 118 0.87 -31.82 -63.87
CA GLU A 118 1.32 -33.08 -64.49
C GLU A 118 0.20 -33.76 -65.32
N SER A 119 -1.06 -33.65 -64.89
CA SER A 119 -2.19 -34.23 -65.62
C SER A 119 -2.45 -33.56 -66.98
N ASN A 120 -1.94 -32.34 -67.21
CA ASN A 120 -2.03 -31.56 -68.45
C ASN A 120 -3.46 -31.48 -69.08
N SER A 121 -4.49 -31.57 -68.22
CA SER A 121 -5.91 -31.63 -68.61
C SER A 121 -6.60 -30.30 -68.31
N PRO A 122 -7.33 -29.69 -69.27
CA PRO A 122 -8.08 -28.44 -69.03
C PRO A 122 -9.08 -28.55 -67.88
N LYS A 123 -9.61 -29.76 -67.64
CA LYS A 123 -10.57 -30.03 -66.57
C LYS A 123 -9.92 -30.11 -65.19
N ALA A 124 -8.64 -30.48 -65.12
CA ALA A 124 -7.87 -30.48 -63.87
C ALA A 124 -7.61 -29.04 -63.39
N VAL A 125 -7.29 -28.13 -64.32
CA VAL A 125 -7.11 -26.69 -64.01
C VAL A 125 -8.41 -26.06 -63.49
N GLU A 126 -9.56 -26.36 -64.12
CA GLU A 126 -10.86 -25.85 -63.66
C GLU A 126 -11.24 -26.37 -62.26
N LEU A 127 -10.97 -27.65 -61.98
CA LEU A 127 -11.23 -28.24 -60.67
C LEU A 127 -10.32 -27.65 -59.59
N LEU A 128 -9.08 -27.32 -59.92
CA LEU A 128 -8.13 -26.71 -59.00
C LEU A 128 -8.52 -25.29 -58.63
N GLN A 129 -9.01 -24.51 -59.59
CA GLN A 129 -9.54 -23.16 -59.31
C GLN A 129 -10.75 -23.22 -58.37
N LYS A 130 -11.68 -24.16 -58.59
CA LYS A 130 -12.80 -24.41 -57.69
C LYS A 130 -12.37 -24.90 -56.30
N TYR A 131 -11.23 -25.59 -56.23
CA TYR A 131 -10.65 -26.03 -54.97
C TYR A 131 -10.09 -24.85 -54.18
N ASP A 132 -9.23 -24.02 -54.80
CA ASP A 132 -8.65 -22.82 -54.18
C ASP A 132 -9.75 -21.85 -53.68
N GLU A 133 -10.81 -21.63 -54.46
CA GLU A 133 -11.90 -20.71 -54.07
C GLU A 133 -12.76 -21.22 -52.89
N ARG A 134 -12.86 -22.53 -52.68
CA ARG A 134 -13.85 -23.13 -51.78
C ARG A 134 -13.26 -23.85 -50.57
N TYR A 135 -12.02 -24.30 -50.68
CA TYR A 135 -11.35 -25.14 -49.69
C TYR A 135 -10.02 -24.59 -49.19
N ASP A 136 -9.55 -23.43 -49.67
CA ASP A 136 -8.39 -22.77 -49.04
C ASP A 136 -8.75 -22.32 -47.63
N ASN A 137 -8.25 -23.07 -46.64
CA ASN A 137 -8.43 -22.75 -45.23
C ASN A 137 -7.29 -21.93 -44.66
N SER A 138 -6.26 -21.61 -45.44
CA SER A 138 -5.04 -20.93 -44.96
C SER A 138 -5.38 -19.60 -44.31
N ALA A 139 -6.19 -18.77 -44.97
CA ALA A 139 -6.64 -17.50 -44.43
C ALA A 139 -7.43 -17.63 -43.12
N ARG A 140 -8.23 -18.69 -42.96
CA ARG A 140 -8.99 -18.95 -41.71
C ARG A 140 -8.07 -19.36 -40.58
N ILE A 141 -7.07 -20.20 -40.88
CA ILE A 141 -6.06 -20.63 -39.90
C ILE A 141 -5.22 -19.43 -39.46
N GLU A 142 -4.81 -18.55 -40.38
CA GLU A 142 -4.08 -17.32 -40.05
C GLU A 142 -4.87 -16.39 -39.11
N VAL A 143 -6.18 -16.23 -39.34
CA VAL A 143 -7.04 -15.46 -38.42
C VAL A 143 -7.08 -16.10 -37.03
N LEU A 144 -7.24 -17.42 -36.93
CA LEU A 144 -7.21 -18.13 -35.65
C LEU A 144 -5.87 -17.97 -34.94
N LEU A 145 -4.76 -18.02 -35.69
CA LEU A 145 -3.41 -17.81 -35.19
C LEU A 145 -3.25 -16.40 -34.61
N GLY A 146 -3.83 -15.39 -35.27
CA GLY A 146 -3.90 -14.02 -34.75
C GLY A 146 -4.68 -13.91 -33.45
N VAL A 147 -5.83 -14.60 -33.32
CA VAL A 147 -6.61 -14.62 -32.07
C VAL A 147 -5.83 -15.25 -30.93
N VAL A 148 -5.15 -16.38 -31.17
CA VAL A 148 -4.32 -17.07 -30.17
C VAL A 148 -3.16 -16.18 -29.71
N LYS A 149 -2.51 -15.46 -30.63
CA LYS A 149 -1.47 -14.47 -30.29
C LYS A 149 -2.01 -13.34 -29.41
N ASN A 150 -3.19 -12.80 -29.72
CA ASN A 150 -3.81 -11.78 -28.89
C ASN A 150 -4.11 -12.30 -27.47
N ILE A 151 -4.59 -13.54 -27.33
CA ILE A 151 -4.83 -14.15 -26.00
C ILE A 151 -3.54 -14.20 -25.18
N LYS A 152 -2.41 -14.56 -25.80
CA LYS A 152 -1.08 -14.57 -25.16
C LYS A 152 -0.65 -13.17 -24.71
N GLU A 153 -0.85 -12.15 -25.54
CA GLU A 153 -0.57 -10.75 -25.19
C GLU A 153 -1.44 -10.26 -24.02
N TYR A 154 -2.72 -10.62 -24.00
CA TYR A 154 -3.62 -10.29 -22.89
C TYR A 154 -3.20 -10.97 -21.60
N ALA A 155 -2.84 -12.25 -21.65
CA ALA A 155 -2.35 -13.01 -20.51
C ALA A 155 -1.08 -12.36 -19.91
N ASN A 156 -0.11 -11.98 -20.75
CA ASN A 156 1.09 -11.25 -20.31
C ASN A 156 0.76 -9.89 -19.68
N SER A 157 -0.19 -9.16 -20.26
CA SER A 157 -0.63 -7.86 -19.76
C SER A 157 -1.30 -7.97 -18.37
N ILE A 158 -2.06 -9.04 -18.14
CA ILE A 158 -2.66 -9.35 -16.83
C ILE A 158 -1.56 -9.63 -15.82
N THR A 159 -0.55 -10.46 -16.16
CA THR A 159 0.59 -10.75 -15.28
C THR A 159 1.30 -9.47 -14.85
N ILE A 160 1.61 -8.56 -15.78
CA ILE A 160 2.26 -7.27 -15.46
C ILE A 160 1.36 -6.40 -14.58
N SER A 161 0.05 -6.38 -14.85
CA SER A 161 -0.89 -5.54 -14.08
C SER A 161 -1.02 -6.00 -12.63
N LEU A 162 -0.99 -7.31 -12.38
CA LEU A 162 -1.09 -7.88 -11.04
C LEU A 162 0.17 -7.61 -10.20
N GLN A 163 1.33 -7.37 -10.81
CA GLN A 163 2.57 -7.03 -10.09
C GLN A 163 2.48 -5.71 -9.29
N VAL A 164 1.58 -4.80 -9.64
CA VAL A 164 1.35 -3.54 -8.88
C VAL A 164 0.82 -3.80 -7.47
N GLN A 165 0.29 -4.99 -7.21
CA GLN A 165 -0.29 -5.38 -5.93
C GLN A 165 0.75 -5.57 -4.80
N ASP A 166 2.02 -5.78 -5.15
CA ASP A 166 3.11 -5.77 -4.16
C ASP A 166 3.29 -4.37 -3.54
N ILE A 167 3.08 -3.32 -4.33
CA ILE A 167 3.13 -1.93 -3.85
C ILE A 167 1.95 -1.65 -2.93
N THR A 168 0.74 -2.13 -3.26
CA THR A 168 -0.44 -1.90 -2.40
C THR A 168 -0.31 -2.63 -1.06
N SER A 169 0.28 -3.83 -1.06
CA SER A 169 0.59 -4.58 0.16
C SER A 169 1.63 -3.85 1.02
N GLN A 170 2.68 -3.28 0.43
CA GLN A 170 3.67 -2.46 1.14
C GLN A 170 3.04 -1.18 1.73
N GLN A 171 2.17 -0.50 0.99
CA GLN A 171 1.46 0.69 1.48
C GLN A 171 0.52 0.35 2.65
N LEU A 172 -0.20 -0.78 2.59
CA LEU A 172 -1.04 -1.25 3.69
C LEU A 172 -0.21 -1.62 4.93
N ALA A 173 0.95 -2.24 4.75
CA ALA A 173 1.87 -2.53 5.86
C ALA A 173 2.38 -1.24 6.53
N ALA A 174 2.72 -0.21 5.75
CA ALA A 174 3.10 1.10 6.28
C ALA A 174 1.95 1.76 7.05
N VAL A 175 0.73 1.70 6.52
CA VAL A 175 -0.48 2.21 7.20
C VAL A 175 -0.70 1.46 8.52
N ASN A 176 -0.53 0.14 8.56
CA ASN A 176 -0.65 -0.65 9.78
C ASN A 176 0.36 -0.22 10.86
N HIS A 177 1.62 0.06 10.48
CA HIS A 177 2.63 0.59 11.40
C HIS A 177 2.29 1.99 11.92
N LEU A 178 1.73 2.86 11.08
CA LEU A 178 1.26 4.18 11.51
C LEU A 178 0.09 4.05 12.49
N ILE A 179 -0.84 3.13 12.23
CA ILE A 179 -1.97 2.85 13.10
C ILE A 179 -1.50 2.34 14.48
N ASP A 180 -0.54 1.43 14.54
CA ASP A 180 0.07 0.96 15.79
C ASP A 180 0.76 2.10 16.56
N SER A 181 1.46 2.99 15.85
CA SER A 181 2.11 4.16 16.44
C SER A 181 1.08 5.14 17.05
N VAL A 182 -0.02 5.37 16.35
CA VAL A 182 -1.14 6.20 16.86
C VAL A 182 -1.76 5.54 18.09
N GLN A 183 -2.01 4.23 18.06
CA GLN A 183 -2.55 3.49 19.21
C GLN A 183 -1.65 3.63 20.44
N LYS A 184 -0.34 3.41 20.29
CA LYS A 184 0.64 3.54 21.38
C LYS A 184 0.64 4.94 21.98
N LYS A 185 0.58 5.97 21.13
CA LYS A 185 0.55 7.37 21.57
C LYS A 185 -0.75 7.73 22.27
N LEU A 186 -1.89 7.24 21.78
CA LEU A 186 -3.19 7.42 22.44
C LEU A 186 -3.24 6.69 23.80
N GLY A 187 -2.69 5.48 23.87
CA GLY A 187 -2.57 4.71 25.11
C GLY A 187 -1.65 5.38 26.13
N SER A 188 -0.54 5.97 25.69
CA SER A 188 0.34 6.74 26.58
C SER A 188 -0.37 8.00 27.08
N LEU A 189 -1.07 8.74 26.20
CA LEU A 189 -1.86 9.92 26.57
C LEU A 189 -2.93 9.61 27.64
N ILE A 190 -3.64 8.49 27.51
CA ILE A 190 -4.61 8.05 28.52
C ILE A 190 -3.91 7.74 29.84
N ASN A 191 -2.84 6.94 29.80
CA ASN A 191 -2.07 6.59 30.99
C ASN A 191 -1.47 7.83 31.67
N ASP A 192 -1.02 8.81 30.90
CA ASP A 192 -0.48 10.06 31.42
C ASP A 192 -1.59 10.91 32.04
N LEU A 193 -2.77 11.01 31.43
CA LEU A 193 -3.93 11.71 32.01
C LEU A 193 -4.35 11.09 33.36
N GLU A 194 -4.40 9.75 33.43
CA GLU A 194 -4.74 9.00 34.65
C GLU A 194 -3.67 9.15 35.74
N LYS A 195 -2.39 9.12 35.36
CA LYS A 195 -1.27 9.38 36.28
C LYS A 195 -1.21 10.84 36.75
N THR A 196 -1.60 11.79 35.92
CA THR A 196 -1.60 13.22 36.27
C THR A 196 -2.69 13.54 37.31
N GLN A 197 -3.78 12.77 37.37
CA GLN A 197 -4.73 12.84 38.50
C GLN A 197 -4.16 12.29 39.82
N LEU A 198 -3.06 11.53 39.78
CA LEU A 198 -2.48 10.84 40.94
C LEU A 198 -1.10 11.35 41.37
N LYS A 199 -0.42 12.20 40.60
CA LYS A 199 0.93 12.70 40.96
C LYS A 199 1.10 14.18 40.67
N GLN A 200 1.00 14.96 41.76
CA GLN A 200 1.60 16.28 41.86
C GLN A 200 3.13 16.09 41.96
N GLY A 201 3.86 16.47 40.92
CA GLY A 201 5.32 16.63 40.90
C GLY A 201 6.12 15.42 40.41
N ASP A 202 6.47 15.41 39.12
CA ASP A 202 7.87 15.28 38.66
C ASP A 202 7.97 15.46 37.13
N GLU A 203 9.07 16.07 36.69
CA GLU A 203 9.38 16.45 35.31
C GLU A 203 9.51 15.22 34.39
N LEU A 204 8.79 15.22 33.26
CA LEU A 204 8.89 14.19 32.24
C LEU A 204 9.89 14.61 31.14
N ASN A 205 11.05 13.96 31.14
CA ASN A 205 12.01 14.00 30.05
C ASN A 205 11.81 12.76 29.16
N ILE A 206 11.45 12.95 27.89
CA ILE A 206 11.19 11.84 26.93
C ILE A 206 12.34 11.80 25.92
N PRO A 207 13.18 10.76 25.90
CA PRO A 207 14.14 10.56 24.83
C PRO A 207 13.44 9.90 23.63
N PHE A 208 13.56 10.53 22.46
CA PHE A 208 13.21 9.93 21.18
C PHE A 208 14.44 9.17 20.68
N GLU A 209 14.36 7.85 20.53
CA GLU A 209 15.38 7.08 19.81
C GLU A 209 15.05 7.05 18.32
N GLU A 210 15.92 7.69 17.53
CA GLU A 210 16.01 7.51 16.08
C GLU A 210 16.52 6.10 15.79
N SER A 211 15.69 5.27 15.17
CA SER A 211 16.16 4.02 14.59
C SER A 211 15.30 3.61 13.41
N MET A 212 15.93 3.72 12.24
CA MET A 212 15.72 3.00 10.97
C MET A 212 15.25 3.88 9.81
N THR A 213 16.16 3.93 8.83
CA THR A 213 16.14 4.54 7.50
C THR A 213 14.81 4.33 6.77
N PHE A 214 13.89 5.27 6.94
CA PHE A 214 12.62 5.33 6.23
C PHE A 214 12.59 6.63 5.42
N ASP A 215 12.36 6.55 4.11
CA ASP A 215 12.07 7.71 3.27
C ASP A 215 10.55 7.78 3.00
N PRO A 216 9.82 8.71 3.67
CA PRO A 216 8.39 8.89 3.49
C PRO A 216 7.99 9.39 2.09
N ASN A 217 8.96 9.73 1.23
CA ASN A 217 8.72 10.32 -0.09
C ASN A 217 8.99 9.37 -1.25
N ALA A 218 9.14 8.06 -1.01
CA ALA A 218 9.28 7.08 -2.07
C ALA A 218 8.07 7.13 -3.03
N ARG A 219 8.27 7.73 -4.21
CA ARG A 219 7.28 7.80 -5.29
C ARG A 219 7.75 6.97 -6.48
N TYR A 220 6.81 6.27 -7.10
CA TYR A 220 7.03 5.56 -8.35
C TYR A 220 7.47 6.54 -9.46
N GLN A 221 8.68 6.37 -9.98
CA GLN A 221 9.14 7.03 -11.20
C GLN A 221 9.05 6.04 -12.36
N ASN A 222 8.28 6.39 -13.39
CA ASN A 222 8.11 5.58 -14.60
C ASN A 222 9.47 5.26 -15.26
N GLY A 223 9.65 3.99 -15.61
CA GLY A 223 10.91 3.33 -15.95
C GLY A 223 11.55 3.69 -17.29
N HIS A 224 11.98 4.95 -17.47
CA HIS A 224 12.98 5.28 -18.50
C HIS A 224 14.25 5.94 -17.95
N SER A 225 14.21 6.52 -16.74
CA SER A 225 15.38 7.12 -16.08
C SER A 225 16.21 6.11 -15.29
N SER A 226 15.57 5.14 -14.62
CA SER A 226 16.26 4.15 -13.78
C SER A 226 17.10 3.15 -14.57
N GLN A 227 16.74 2.86 -15.84
CA GLN A 227 17.54 1.99 -16.70
C GLN A 227 18.90 2.63 -17.05
N LYS A 228 18.93 3.95 -17.32
CA LYS A 228 20.18 4.69 -17.61
C LYS A 228 21.14 4.74 -16.43
N VAL A 229 20.63 4.89 -15.21
CA VAL A 229 21.46 4.92 -14.00
C VAL A 229 22.05 3.53 -13.71
N VAL A 230 21.28 2.47 -13.96
CA VAL A 230 21.77 1.09 -13.84
C VAL A 230 22.80 0.78 -14.93
N ASP A 231 22.55 1.20 -16.17
CA ASP A 231 23.49 1.03 -17.29
C ASP A 231 24.78 1.85 -17.12
N ASP A 232 24.71 3.06 -16.56
CA ASP A 232 25.90 3.88 -16.23
C ASP A 232 26.73 3.27 -15.09
N VAL A 233 26.09 2.61 -14.11
CA VAL A 233 26.78 1.89 -13.04
C VAL A 233 27.39 0.58 -13.55
N LEU A 234 26.74 -0.10 -14.50
CA LEU A 234 27.24 -1.31 -15.13
C LEU A 234 28.43 -1.02 -16.06
N THR A 235 28.36 0.07 -16.81
CA THR A 235 29.44 0.53 -17.71
C THR A 235 30.59 1.18 -16.94
N GLY A 236 30.33 1.85 -15.81
CA GLY A 236 31.36 2.43 -14.94
C GLY A 236 32.21 1.41 -14.17
N LYS A 237 31.74 0.16 -13.99
CA LYS A 237 32.47 -0.92 -13.29
C LYS A 237 33.21 -1.91 -14.22
N LEU A 238 33.16 -1.72 -15.53
CA LEU A 238 33.84 -2.60 -16.49
C LEU A 238 35.31 -2.24 -16.79
N ASN A 239 35.89 -1.25 -16.11
CA ASN A 239 37.32 -0.95 -16.22
C ASN A 239 38.12 -1.50 -15.03
N SER A 240 38.78 -2.63 -15.32
CA SER A 240 39.97 -3.22 -14.70
C SER A 240 39.89 -3.66 -13.22
N SER A 241 39.39 -4.87 -13.01
CA SER A 241 40.11 -5.83 -12.15
C SER A 241 40.67 -6.89 -13.09
N THR A 242 41.92 -6.68 -13.54
CA THR A 242 42.60 -7.66 -14.39
C THR A 242 42.84 -8.95 -13.62
N GLN A 243 42.69 -10.08 -14.31
CA GLN A 243 42.85 -11.44 -13.79
C GLN A 243 44.13 -11.65 -12.94
N GLU A 244 45.16 -10.82 -13.13
CA GLU A 244 46.40 -10.79 -12.36
C GLU A 244 46.23 -10.42 -10.86
N GLU A 245 45.25 -9.59 -10.48
CA GLU A 245 44.99 -9.27 -9.07
C GLU A 245 44.29 -10.42 -8.34
N ILE A 246 43.41 -11.13 -9.05
CA ILE A 246 42.73 -12.32 -8.52
C ILE A 246 43.76 -13.45 -8.32
N ASP A 247 44.68 -13.64 -9.26
CA ASP A 247 45.72 -14.67 -9.16
C ASP A 247 46.75 -14.40 -8.03
N LYS A 248 46.92 -13.16 -7.59
CA LYS A 248 47.76 -12.80 -6.42
C LYS A 248 47.13 -13.17 -5.08
N LEU A 249 45.81 -13.23 -4.98
CA LEU A 249 45.10 -13.60 -3.76
C LEU A 249 45.12 -15.11 -3.48
N PHE A 250 45.46 -15.94 -4.47
CA PHE A 250 45.44 -17.40 -4.36
C PHE A 250 46.81 -18.08 -4.46
N LYS A 251 47.92 -17.33 -4.50
CA LYS A 251 49.28 -17.90 -4.43
C LYS A 251 50.03 -17.49 -3.15
N LYS A 252 49.88 -18.39 -2.16
CA LYS A 252 50.70 -18.69 -0.97
C LYS A 252 50.88 -17.60 0.09
#